data_AF-A0A818C9P6-F1
#
_entry.id   AF-A0A818C9P6-F1
#
_cell.length_a   1.000
_cell.length_b   1.000
_cell.length_c   1.000
_cell.angle_alpha   90.00
_cell.angle_beta   90.00
_cell.angle_gamma   90.00
#
_symmetry.space_group_name_H-M   'P 1'
#
loop_
_entity.id
_entity.type
_entity.pdbx_description
1 polymer ?
#
loop_
_entity_poly.entity_id
_entity_poly.type
_entity_poly.pdbx_seq_one_letter_code
_entity_poly.pdbx_strand_id
1 'polypeptide(L)'
;MIYYNSSSQSFENSTIAQSSLIDSIKNSEIRRQLFNQYKDIAVQSKALLFNFYLKTVEEQRNEYKKKYDIEVKKMWSDRRALSNNEQISMIMIDLINERCNKISERIQYIYK
;
A
#
# COMPACT_ATOMS: atom_id res chain seq x y z
N MET A 1 -6.80 -9.49 -1.25
CA MET A 1 -6.09 -9.21 -2.52
C MET A 1 -7.06 -8.48 -3.43
N ILE A 2 -6.90 -7.17 -3.60
CA ILE A 2 -7.70 -6.40 -4.55
C ILE A 2 -6.99 -6.56 -5.90
N TYR A 3 -7.66 -7.19 -6.86
CA TYR A 3 -7.13 -7.44 -8.20
C TYR A 3 -7.14 -6.13 -9.01
N TYR A 4 -5.99 -5.46 -9.13
CA TYR A 4 -5.83 -4.18 -9.86
C TYR A 4 -5.62 -4.34 -11.39
N ASN A 5 -5.89 -5.52 -11.93
CA ASN A 5 -5.87 -5.81 -13.36
C ASN A 5 -7.26 -6.23 -13.88
N SER A 6 -8.35 -5.71 -13.30
CA SER A 6 -9.63 -5.84 -14.01
C SER A 6 -9.56 -4.96 -15.27
N SER A 7 -9.95 -5.53 -16.40
CA SER A 7 -10.03 -4.83 -17.69
C SER A 7 -10.82 -3.52 -17.59
N SER A 8 -11.74 -3.41 -16.64
CA SER A 8 -12.52 -2.20 -16.35
C SER A 8 -11.74 -1.01 -15.79
N GLN A 9 -10.50 -1.18 -15.30
CA GLN A 9 -9.64 -0.09 -14.81
C GLN A 9 -8.52 0.29 -15.81
N SER A 10 -8.59 -0.20 -17.04
CA SER A 10 -7.65 0.18 -18.08
C SER A 10 -7.86 1.64 -18.52
N PHE A 11 -6.81 2.28 -19.03
CA PHE A 11 -6.91 3.65 -19.56
C PHE A 11 -7.98 3.75 -20.66
N GLU A 12 -8.14 2.70 -21.49
CA GLU A 12 -9.15 2.65 -22.56
C GLU A 12 -10.60 2.79 -22.04
N ASN A 13 -10.83 2.48 -20.76
CA ASN A 13 -12.13 2.60 -20.10
C ASN A 13 -12.27 3.86 -19.23
N SER A 14 -11.27 4.74 -19.22
CA SER A 14 -11.34 6.02 -18.52
C SER A 14 -12.21 7.02 -19.28
N THR A 15 -12.90 7.90 -18.56
CA THR A 15 -13.70 9.00 -19.13
C THR A 15 -12.89 9.92 -20.04
N ILE A 16 -11.57 9.94 -19.89
CA ILE A 16 -10.62 10.72 -20.70
C ILE A 16 -10.35 10.01 -22.03
N ALA A 17 -10.14 8.69 -22.02
CA ALA A 17 -9.91 7.91 -23.25
C ALA A 17 -11.19 7.72 -24.07
N GLN A 18 -12.36 7.65 -23.41
CA GLN A 18 -13.68 7.61 -24.06
C GLN A 18 -14.25 9.01 -24.33
N SER A 19 -13.42 10.05 -24.33
CA SER A 19 -13.84 11.41 -24.57
C SER A 19 -14.32 11.58 -26.01
N SER A 20 -15.64 11.63 -26.18
CA SER A 20 -16.33 11.98 -27.43
C SER A 20 -15.87 13.31 -28.04
N LEU A 21 -15.16 14.11 -27.24
CA LEU A 21 -14.61 15.41 -27.60
C LEU A 21 -13.37 15.27 -28.49
N ILE A 22 -12.48 14.31 -28.26
CA ILE A 22 -11.28 14.08 -29.10
C ILE A 22 -11.70 13.46 -30.44
N ASP A 23 -12.62 12.51 -30.42
CA ASP A 23 -13.13 11.85 -31.62
C ASP A 23 -13.91 12.80 -32.54
N SER A 24 -14.48 13.88 -31.98
CA SER A 24 -15.15 14.94 -32.75
C SER A 24 -14.21 15.85 -33.54
N ILE A 25 -12.89 15.81 -33.28
CA ILE A 25 -11.91 16.69 -33.93
C ILE A 25 -11.66 16.22 -35.36
N LYS A 26 -12.20 16.92 -36.35
CA LYS A 26 -12.04 16.55 -37.78
C LYS A 26 -10.59 16.47 -38.26
N ASN A 27 -9.69 17.28 -37.74
CA ASN A 27 -8.28 17.25 -38.10
C ASN A 27 -7.59 16.04 -37.42
N SER A 28 -7.19 15.06 -38.22
CA SER A 28 -6.59 13.80 -37.75
C SER A 28 -5.24 13.99 -37.08
N GLU A 29 -4.46 14.99 -37.49
CA GLU A 29 -3.11 15.24 -36.96
C GLU A 29 -3.17 15.88 -35.57
N ILE A 30 -4.05 16.87 -35.40
CA ILE A 30 -4.34 17.47 -34.10
C ILE A 30 -4.92 16.42 -33.14
N ARG A 31 -5.82 15.56 -33.63
CA ARG A 31 -6.40 14.47 -32.83
C ARG A 31 -5.34 13.52 -32.31
N ARG A 32 -4.39 13.10 -33.17
CA ARG A 32 -3.30 12.20 -32.79
C ARG A 32 -2.36 12.83 -31.77
N GLN A 33 -2.05 14.12 -31.92
CA GLN A 33 -1.22 14.85 -30.95
C GLN A 33 -1.88 14.91 -29.57
N LEU A 34 -3.16 15.30 -29.50
CA LEU A 34 -3.90 15.36 -28.24
C LEU A 34 -4.02 13.98 -27.58
N PHE A 35 -4.33 12.94 -28.35
CA PHE A 35 -4.41 11.57 -27.82
C PHE A 35 -3.09 11.14 -27.15
N ASN A 36 -1.95 11.39 -27.80
CA ASN A 36 -0.65 11.06 -27.24
C ASN A 36 -0.35 11.85 -25.96
N GLN A 37 -0.65 13.16 -25.93
CA GLN A 37 -0.49 13.98 -24.73
C GLN A 37 -1.34 13.48 -23.56
N TYR A 38 -2.61 13.15 -23.80
CA TYR A 38 -3.49 12.64 -22.76
C TYR A 38 -3.07 11.25 -22.26
N LYS A 39 -2.56 10.40 -23.15
CA LYS A 39 -2.00 9.10 -22.78
C LYS A 39 -0.83 9.27 -21.81
N ASP A 40 0.09 10.18 -22.10
CA ASP A 40 1.24 10.45 -21.22
C ASP A 40 0.79 11.00 -19.86
N ILE A 41 -0.16 11.94 -19.85
CA ILE A 41 -0.75 12.49 -18.61
C ILE A 41 -1.40 11.38 -17.78
N ALA A 42 -2.11 10.45 -18.42
CA ALA A 42 -2.78 9.35 -17.72
C ALA A 42 -1.80 8.33 -17.14
N VAL A 43 -0.70 8.07 -17.83
CA VAL A 43 0.37 7.22 -17.29
C VAL A 43 1.03 7.89 -16.09
N GLN A 44 1.33 9.20 -16.19
CA GLN A 44 1.91 9.97 -15.10
C GLN A 44 0.97 10.03 -13.88
N SER A 45 -0.32 10.29 -14.09
CA SER A 45 -1.30 10.35 -13.01
C SER A 45 -1.46 9.00 -12.30
N LYS A 46 -1.45 7.89 -13.04
CA LYS A 46 -1.46 6.54 -12.48
C LYS A 46 -0.23 6.27 -11.61
N ALA A 47 0.96 6.66 -12.08
CA ALA A 47 2.21 6.50 -11.32
C ALA A 47 2.20 7.36 -10.03
N LEU A 48 1.73 8.60 -10.10
CA LEU A 48 1.59 9.47 -8.94
C LEU A 48 0.61 8.92 -7.90
N LEU A 49 -0.56 8.44 -8.35
CA LEU A 49 -1.56 7.84 -7.47
C LEU A 49 -1.00 6.59 -6.79
N PHE A 50 -0.27 5.76 -7.52
CA PHE A 50 0.37 4.57 -6.97
C PHE A 50 1.42 4.92 -5.90
N ASN A 51 2.27 5.92 -6.16
CA ASN A 51 3.26 6.39 -5.18
C ASN A 51 2.60 6.97 -3.93
N PHE A 52 1.51 7.73 -4.07
CA PHE A 52 0.75 8.25 -2.94
C PHE A 52 0.20 7.11 -2.08
N TYR A 53 -0.40 6.09 -2.72
CA TYR A 53 -0.92 4.93 -2.02
C TYR A 53 0.16 4.16 -1.25
N LEU A 54 1.31 3.90 -1.89
CA LEU A 54 2.44 3.24 -1.23
C LEU A 54 2.88 4.00 0.02
N LYS A 55 3.01 5.32 -0.09
CA LYS A 55 3.38 6.17 1.05
C LYS A 55 2.36 6.08 2.18
N THR A 56 1.05 6.13 1.88
CA THR A 56 0.00 5.99 2.91
C THR A 56 0.06 4.64 3.60
N VAL A 57 0.30 3.55 2.86
CA VAL A 57 0.44 2.20 3.43
C VAL A 57 1.67 2.11 4.35
N GLU A 58 2.79 2.70 3.96
CA GLU A 58 3.98 2.76 4.82
C GLU A 58 3.75 3.59 6.10
N GLU A 59 3.06 4.72 6.00
CA GLU A 59 2.67 5.54 7.15
C GLU A 59 1.78 4.76 8.12
N GLN A 60 0.75 4.07 7.61
CA GLN A 60 -0.11 3.21 8.43
C GLN A 60 0.68 2.08 9.10
N ARG A 61 1.54 1.40 8.34
CA ARG A 61 2.42 0.35 8.88
C ARG A 61 3.28 0.89 10.04
N ASN A 62 3.85 2.07 9.89
CA ASN A 62 4.66 2.71 10.92
C ASN A 62 3.83 3.07 12.16
N GLU A 63 2.59 3.54 11.98
CA GLU A 63 1.68 3.83 13.08
C GLU A 63 1.33 2.56 13.88
N TYR A 64 0.97 1.48 13.19
CA TYR A 64 0.68 0.20 13.83
C TYR A 64 1.89 -0.37 14.56
N LYS A 65 3.09 -0.27 13.98
CA LYS A 65 4.33 -0.68 14.65
C LYS A 65 4.54 0.09 15.96
N LYS A 66 4.33 1.41 15.96
CA LYS A 66 4.44 2.23 17.18
C LYS A 66 3.44 1.78 18.25
N LYS A 67 2.17 1.55 17.88
CA LYS A 67 1.13 1.07 18.79
C LYS A 67 1.52 -0.28 19.40
N TYR A 68 2.01 -1.20 18.57
CA TYR A 68 2.50 -2.50 19.01
C TYR A 68 3.67 -2.38 20.00
N ASP A 69 4.69 -1.58 19.68
CA ASP A 69 5.85 -1.39 20.55
C ASP A 69 5.47 -0.80 21.92
N ILE A 70 4.45 0.07 21.97
CA ILE A 70 3.91 0.64 23.21
C ILE A 70 3.20 -0.44 24.03
N GLU A 71 2.32 -1.23 23.41
CA GLU A 71 1.60 -2.33 24.08
C GLU A 71 2.56 -3.37 24.65
N VAL A 72 3.56 -3.77 23.86
CA VAL A 72 4.60 -4.70 24.30
C VAL A 72 5.34 -4.12 25.50
N LYS A 73 5.82 -2.87 25.45
CA LYS A 73 6.49 -2.21 26.59
C LYS A 73 5.63 -2.16 27.85
N LYS A 74 4.33 -1.90 27.71
CA LYS A 74 3.37 -1.90 28.84
C LYS A 74 3.27 -3.29 29.46
N MET A 75 3.15 -4.32 28.64
CA MET A 75 3.16 -5.71 29.11
C MET A 75 4.47 -6.07 29.84
N TRP A 76 5.63 -5.62 29.35
CA TRP A 76 6.91 -5.81 30.04
C TRP A 76 7.03 -5.03 31.36
N SER A 77 6.42 -3.84 31.48
CA SER A 77 6.41 -3.12 32.76
C SER A 77 5.54 -3.82 33.80
N ASP A 78 4.44 -4.43 33.37
CA ASP A 78 3.51 -5.19 34.24
C ASP A 78 4.13 -6.52 34.71
N ARG A 79 5.19 -7.00 34.04
CA ARG A 79 5.94 -8.24 34.32
C ARG A 79 6.45 -8.39 35.76
N ARG A 80 6.65 -7.30 36.49
CA ARG A 80 7.12 -7.32 37.89
C ARG A 80 6.02 -7.71 38.90
N ALA A 81 4.76 -7.86 38.47
CA ALA A 81 3.62 -8.12 39.35
C ALA A 81 2.85 -9.43 39.06
N LEU A 82 3.37 -10.33 38.20
CA LEU A 82 2.57 -11.40 37.57
C LEU A 82 2.67 -12.77 38.26
N SER A 83 1.53 -13.47 38.31
CA SER A 83 1.34 -14.86 38.74
C SER A 83 1.70 -15.89 37.64
N ASN A 84 1.78 -17.19 37.98
CA ASN A 84 2.23 -18.25 37.05
C ASN A 84 1.43 -18.34 35.73
N ASN A 85 0.14 -18.02 35.70
CA ASN A 85 -0.64 -18.05 34.45
C ASN A 85 -0.30 -16.89 33.51
N GLU A 86 0.11 -15.76 34.06
CA GLU A 86 0.51 -14.59 33.29
C GLU A 86 1.92 -14.76 32.70
N GLN A 87 2.77 -15.61 33.30
CA GLN A 87 4.04 -16.02 32.69
C GLN A 87 3.85 -16.80 31.38
N ILE A 88 2.84 -17.67 31.29
CA ILE A 88 2.55 -18.42 30.05
C ILE A 88 2.12 -17.47 28.92
N SER A 89 1.25 -16.50 29.22
CA SER A 89 0.85 -15.47 28.26
C SER A 89 2.05 -14.66 27.75
N MET A 90 3.02 -14.37 28.62
CA MET A 90 4.25 -13.65 28.25
C MET A 90 5.17 -14.48 27.34
N ILE A 91 5.34 -15.78 27.60
CA ILE A 91 6.10 -16.68 26.70
C ILE A 91 5.44 -16.74 25.32
N MET A 92 4.11 -16.74 25.28
CA MET A 92 3.35 -16.70 24.02
C MET A 92 3.62 -15.39 23.24
N ILE A 93 3.68 -14.25 23.93
CA ILE A 93 4.00 -12.95 23.34
C ILE A 93 5.44 -12.91 22.83
N ASP A 94 6.40 -13.49 23.55
CA ASP A 94 7.81 -13.58 23.12
C ASP A 94 7.94 -14.36 21.80
N LEU A 95 7.22 -15.48 21.68
CA LEU A 95 7.16 -16.27 20.44
C LEU A 95 6.51 -15.51 19.29
N ILE A 96 5.44 -14.74 19.55
CA ILE A 96 4.79 -13.90 18.54
C ILE A 96 5.75 -12.82 18.06
N ASN A 97 6.44 -12.14 18.99
CA ASN A 97 7.47 -11.14 18.69
C ASN A 97 8.58 -11.72 17.79
N GLU A 98 9.12 -12.87 18.16
CA GLU A 98 10.18 -13.54 17.40
C GLU A 98 9.71 -13.88 15.97
N ARG A 99 8.49 -14.39 15.81
CA ARG A 99 7.91 -14.66 14.49
C ARG A 99 7.71 -13.39 13.68
N CYS A 100 7.17 -12.33 14.28
CA CYS A 100 6.96 -11.06 13.60
C CYS A 100 8.27 -10.45 13.10
N ASN A 101 9.35 -10.55 13.88
CA ASN A 101 10.68 -10.11 13.46
C ASN A 101 11.19 -10.91 12.25
N LYS A 102 11.12 -12.25 12.30
CA LYS A 102 11.51 -13.12 11.17
C LYS A 102 10.72 -12.84 9.89
N ILE A 103 9.42 -12.55 10.01
CA ILE A 103 8.57 -12.16 8.87
C ILE A 103 9.02 -10.80 8.32
N SER A 104 9.27 -9.83 9.20
CA SER A 104 9.71 -8.49 8.79
C SER A 104 11.07 -8.52 8.08
N GLU A 105 12.02 -9.34 8.57
CA GLU A 105 13.33 -9.56 7.91
C GLU A 105 13.16 -10.16 6.51
N ARG A 106 12.29 -11.18 6.38
CA ARG A 106 11.98 -11.79 5.07
C ARG A 106 11.36 -10.82 4.08
N ILE A 107 10.40 -10.00 4.54
CA ILE A 107 9.79 -8.96 3.71
C ILE A 107 10.85 -7.96 3.25
N GLN A 108 11.72 -7.50 4.15
CA GLN A 108 12.82 -6.57 3.78
C GLN A 108 13.79 -7.17 2.76
N TYR A 109 14.02 -8.47 2.79
CA TYR A 109 14.86 -9.15 1.78
C TYR A 109 14.20 -9.24 0.41
N ILE A 110 12.88 -9.45 0.34
CA ILE A 110 12.13 -9.58 -0.92
C ILE A 110 12.00 -8.23 -1.66
N TYR A 111 11.89 -7.14 -0.91
CA TYR A 111 11.69 -5.79 -1.46
C TYR A 111 12.98 -4.95 -1.53
N LYS A 112 14.15 -5.59 -1.39
CA LYS A 112 15.48 -5.01 -1.63
C LYS A 112 15.92 -5.30 -3.06
#